data_AF-A0A6I2KW09-F1
#
_entry.id   AF-A0A6I2KW09-F1
#
_cell.length_a   1.000
_cell.length_b   1.000
_cell.length_c   1.000
_cell.angle_alpha   90.00
_cell.angle_beta   90.00
_cell.angle_gamma   90.00
#
_symmetry.space_group_name_H-M   'P 1'
#
loop_
_entity.id
_entity.type
_entity.pdbx_description
1 polymer ?
#
loop_
_entity_poly.entity_id
_entity_poly.type
_entity_poly.pdbx_seq_one_letter_code
_entity_poly.pdbx_strand_id
1 'polypeptide(L)'
;MSHVYDPDQLFDRTIAHLKLRGDRELGRILQVTAPLLRKMRQHQFPVSGVVLLRIHEVTGISLPELRQLMGDRRQKFRLSSHGPDVLTVRQRG
;
A
#
# COMPACT_ATOMS: atom_id res chain seq x y z
N MET A 1 -4.96 20.32 13.30
CA MET A 1 -5.54 19.39 12.32
C MET A 1 -4.89 18.01 12.43
N SER A 2 -5.61 17.01 12.90
CA SER A 2 -5.21 15.61 12.79
C SER A 2 -5.28 15.20 11.32
N HIS A 3 -4.14 15.01 10.65
CA HIS A 3 -4.13 14.40 9.32
C HIS A 3 -4.63 12.96 9.48
N VAL A 4 -5.86 12.72 9.03
CA VAL A 4 -6.45 11.39 9.02
C VAL A 4 -5.75 10.58 7.94
N TYR A 5 -5.39 9.34 8.27
CA TYR A 5 -4.78 8.43 7.32
C TYR A 5 -5.79 8.09 6.21
N ASP A 6 -5.43 8.39 4.96
CA ASP A 6 -6.32 8.27 3.79
C ASP A 6 -5.55 7.72 2.57
N PRO A 7 -5.56 6.40 2.35
CA PRO A 7 -4.96 5.75 1.20
C PRO A 7 -5.60 6.14 -0.14
N ASP A 8 -6.86 6.58 -0.15
CA ASP A 8 -7.56 6.92 -1.39
C ASP A 8 -6.87 8.11 -2.07
N GLN A 9 -6.43 9.11 -1.29
CA GLN A 9 -5.66 10.24 -1.82
C GLN A 9 -4.36 9.82 -2.51
N LEU A 10 -3.63 8.86 -1.94
CA LEU A 10 -2.41 8.32 -2.55
C LEU A 10 -2.72 7.66 -3.90
N PHE A 11 -3.70 6.75 -3.91
CA PHE A 11 -4.00 5.95 -5.09
C PHE A 11 -4.65 6.77 -6.20
N ASP A 12 -5.55 7.69 -5.86
CA ASP A 12 -6.22 8.55 -6.83
C ASP A 12 -5.22 9.51 -7.49
N ARG A 13 -4.30 10.09 -6.71
CA ARG A 13 -3.21 10.89 -7.29
C ARG A 13 -2.30 10.06 -8.18
N THR A 14 -1.99 8.83 -7.78
CA THR A 14 -1.15 7.93 -8.59
C THR A 14 -1.83 7.57 -9.91
N ILE A 15 -3.13 7.25 -9.87
CA ILE A 15 -3.95 6.97 -11.06
C ILE A 15 -3.98 8.19 -11.98
N ALA A 16 -4.20 9.39 -11.44
CA ALA A 16 -4.22 10.63 -12.20
C ALA A 16 -2.85 10.92 -12.83
N HIS A 17 -1.76 10.77 -12.06
CA HIS A 17 -0.40 11.02 -12.52
C HIS A 17 0.01 10.10 -13.67
N LEU A 18 -0.35 8.82 -13.57
CA LEU A 18 -0.06 7.80 -14.59
C LEU A 18 -1.11 7.71 -15.70
N LYS A 19 -2.16 8.55 -15.65
CA LYS A 19 -3.30 8.56 -16.60
C LYS A 19 -3.99 7.20 -16.73
N LEU A 20 -4.16 6.50 -15.61
CA LEU A 20 -4.78 5.17 -15.56
C LEU A 20 -6.30 5.28 -15.44
N ARG A 21 -7.00 4.20 -15.82
CA ARG A 21 -8.47 4.11 -15.74
C ARG A 21 -8.99 3.69 -14.37
N GLY A 22 -8.11 3.26 -13.46
CA GLY A 22 -8.46 2.88 -12.10
C GLY A 22 -7.59 1.75 -11.53
N ASP A 23 -8.06 1.19 -10.41
CA ASP A 23 -7.31 0.24 -9.57
C ASP A 23 -6.84 -1.03 -10.30
N ARG A 24 -7.58 -1.48 -11.34
CA ARG A 24 -7.17 -2.66 -12.12
C ARG A 24 -5.87 -2.42 -12.89
N GLU A 25 -5.74 -1.25 -13.50
CA GLU A 25 -4.52 -0.87 -14.22
C GLU A 25 -3.42 -0.51 -13.23
N LEU A 26 -3.76 0.21 -12.16
CA LEU A 26 -2.81 0.51 -11.09
C LEU A 26 -2.21 -0.77 -10.49
N GLY A 27 -3.03 -1.79 -10.23
CA GLY A 27 -2.57 -3.08 -9.72
C GLY A 27 -1.57 -3.76 -10.66
N ARG A 28 -1.78 -3.68 -11.98
CA ARG A 28 -0.83 -4.22 -12.97
C ARG A 28 0.52 -3.50 -12.92
N ILE A 29 0.50 -2.16 -12.85
CA ILE A 29 1.72 -1.34 -12.77
C ILE A 29 2.50 -1.64 -11.47
N LEU A 30 1.78 -1.67 -10.35
CA LEU A 30 2.37 -1.90 -9.03
C LEU A 30 2.68 -3.38 -8.75
N GLN A 31 2.31 -4.30 -9.65
CA GLN A 31 2.43 -5.76 -9.48
C GLN A 31 1.70 -6.27 -8.22
N VAL A 32 0.53 -5.68 -7.93
CA VAL A 32 -0.35 -6.10 -6.84
C VAL A 32 -1.74 -6.42 -7.37
N THR A 33 -2.47 -7.26 -6.66
CA THR A 33 -3.83 -7.62 -7.07
C THR A 33 -4.79 -6.45 -6.79
N ALA A 34 -5.73 -6.19 -7.71
CA ALA A 34 -6.78 -5.18 -7.49
C ALA A 34 -7.59 -5.40 -6.19
N PRO A 35 -7.89 -6.64 -5.76
CA PRO A 35 -8.46 -6.89 -4.43
C PRO A 35 -7.61 -6.39 -3.27
N LEU A 36 -6.27 -6.46 -3.36
CA LEU A 36 -5.39 -5.94 -2.32
C LEU A 36 -5.46 -4.41 -2.25
N LEU A 37 -5.45 -3.72 -3.39
CA LEU A 37 -5.65 -2.26 -3.45
C LEU A 37 -6.99 -1.86 -2.85
N ARG A 38 -8.07 -2.58 -3.20
CA ARG A 38 -9.39 -2.32 -2.64
C ARG A 38 -9.42 -2.48 -1.12
N LYS A 39 -8.76 -3.52 -0.59
CA LYS A 39 -8.67 -3.71 0.86
C LYS A 39 -7.85 -2.61 1.56
N MET A 40 -6.85 -2.03 0.88
CA MET A 40 -6.10 -0.87 1.39
C MET A 40 -6.95 0.40 1.40
N ARG A 41 -7.71 0.67 0.33
CA ARG A 41 -8.71 1.78 0.28
C ARG A 41 -9.80 1.63 1.33
N GLN A 42 -10.25 0.40 1.58
CA GLN A 42 -11.21 0.11 2.65
C GLN A 42 -10.59 0.16 4.06
N HIS A 43 -9.36 0.65 4.21
CA HIS A 43 -8.64 0.76 5.48
C HIS A 43 -8.46 -0.59 6.23
N GLN A 44 -8.67 -1.73 5.56
CA GLN A 44 -8.49 -3.05 6.15
C GLN A 44 -7.01 -3.42 6.27
N PHE A 45 -6.17 -2.89 5.37
CA PHE A 45 -4.73 -3.07 5.40
C PHE A 45 -4.04 -1.73 5.24
N PRO A 46 -2.95 -1.48 5.99
CA PRO A 46 -2.11 -0.35 5.68
C PRO A 46 -1.45 -0.52 4.31
N VAL A 47 -1.21 0.60 3.63
CA VAL A 47 -0.32 0.65 2.47
C VAL A 47 1.05 0.17 2.91
N SER A 48 1.53 -0.91 2.27
CA SER A 48 2.82 -1.50 2.61
C SER A 48 3.97 -0.65 2.07
N GLY A 49 5.15 -0.78 2.70
CA GLY A 49 6.37 -0.14 2.20
C GLY A 49 6.74 -0.58 0.78
N VAL A 50 6.42 -1.82 0.40
CA VAL A 50 6.63 -2.34 -0.96
C VAL A 50 5.75 -1.60 -1.96
N VAL A 51 4.46 -1.40 -1.67
CA VAL A 51 3.56 -0.62 -2.55
C VAL A 51 4.06 0.81 -2.72
N LEU A 52 4.49 1.45 -1.63
CA LEU A 52 5.10 2.79 -1.67
C LEU A 52 6.36 2.83 -2.54
N LEU A 53 7.25 1.85 -2.40
CA LEU A 53 8.46 1.74 -3.23
C LEU A 53 8.10 1.60 -4.71
N ARG A 54 7.13 0.75 -5.05
CA ARG A 54 6.67 0.57 -6.43
C ARG A 54 6.09 1.86 -7.00
N ILE A 55 5.31 2.61 -6.23
CA ILE A 55 4.80 3.92 -6.66
C ILE A 55 5.96 4.90 -6.91
N HIS A 56 6.94 4.95 -6.00
CA HIS A 56 8.13 5.77 -6.17
C HIS A 56 8.88 5.43 -7.46
N GLU A 57 9.11 4.15 -7.75
CA GLU A 57 9.82 3.69 -8.95
C GLU A 57 9.11 4.13 -10.25
N VAL A 58 7.78 4.07 -10.30
CA VAL A 58 7.02 4.36 -11.54
C VAL A 58 6.63 5.83 -11.71
N THR A 59 6.60 6.60 -10.62
CA THR A 59 6.20 8.03 -10.65
C THR A 59 7.36 9.00 -10.42
N GLY A 60 8.47 8.54 -9.83
CA GLY A 60 9.56 9.38 -9.34
C GLY A 60 9.22 10.18 -8.07
N ILE A 61 7.98 10.10 -7.55
CA ILE A 61 7.56 10.82 -6.34
C ILE A 61 8.30 10.26 -5.13
N SER A 62 8.85 11.13 -4.30
CA SER A 62 9.65 10.72 -3.14
C SER A 62 8.80 9.97 -2.10
N LEU A 63 9.37 8.97 -1.42
CA LEU A 63 8.67 8.25 -0.34
C LEU A 63 8.09 9.17 0.76
N PRO A 64 8.78 10.25 1.20
CA PRO A 64 8.19 11.20 2.14
C PRO A 64 6.94 11.89 1.60
N GLU A 65 6.96 12.30 0.34
CA GLU A 65 5.81 12.93 -0.31
C GLU A 65 4.64 11.95 -0.44
N LEU A 66 4.89 10.71 -0.87
CA LEU A 66 3.85 9.66 -0.92
C LEU A 66 3.20 9.41 0.44
N ARG A 67 3.98 9.44 1.53
CA ARG A 67 3.44 9.34 2.90
C ARG A 67 2.62 10.55 3.28
N GLN A 68 3.07 11.75 2.92
CA GLN A 68 2.31 12.97 3.16
C GLN A 68 0.96 12.97 2.43
N LEU A 69 0.91 12.45 1.20
CA LEU A 69 -0.33 12.36 0.42
C LEU A 69 -1.44 11.60 1.13
N MET A 70 -1.12 10.53 1.86
CA MET A 70 -2.10 9.76 2.63
C MET A 70 -2.13 10.12 4.12
N GLY A 71 -1.43 11.19 4.53
CA GLY A 71 -1.32 11.55 5.95
C GLY A 71 -0.64 10.48 6.82
N ASP A 72 0.17 9.58 6.22
CA ASP A 72 0.83 8.49 6.95
C ASP A 72 1.97 9.01 7.81
N ARG A 73 1.73 9.03 9.13
CA ARG A 73 2.70 9.41 10.16
C ARG A 73 3.41 8.20 10.78
N ARG A 74 3.20 6.97 10.28
CA ARG A 74 3.84 5.77 10.82
C ARG A 74 5.34 5.83 10.53
N GLN A 75 6.14 5.93 11.60
CA GLN A 75 7.59 5.80 11.47
C GLN A 75 7.98 4.40 10.96
N LYS A 76 9.16 4.36 10.33
CA LYS A 76 9.81 3.18 9.72
C LYS A 76 9.70 1.97 10.68
N PHE A 77 9.43 0.78 10.11
CA PHE A 77 9.20 -0.51 10.78
C PHE A 77 7.77 -0.82 11.21
N ARG A 78 6.95 -1.18 10.22
CA ARG A 78 5.96 -2.25 10.41
C ARG A 78 6.25 -3.31 9.37
N LEU A 79 6.97 -4.37 9.76
CA LEU A 79 6.96 -5.62 9.00
C LEU A 79 5.49 -6.04 8.95
N SER A 80 4.93 -6.10 7.75
CA SER A 80 3.57 -6.56 7.53
C SER A 80 3.46 -8.01 8.01
N SER A 81 2.80 -8.21 9.16
CA SER A 81 2.46 -9.50 9.76
C SER A 81 1.40 -10.25 8.94
N HIS A 82 1.73 -10.55 7.69
CA HIS A 82 1.04 -11.55 6.87
C HIS A 82 2.09 -12.53 6.36
N GLY A 83 2.81 -13.16 7.30
CA GLY A 83 3.36 -14.49 7.04
C GLY A 83 2.21 -15.50 7.15
N PRO A 84 2.16 -16.55 6.32
CA PRO A 84 1.24 -17.64 6.57
C PRO A 84 1.59 -18.27 7.93
N ASP A 85 0.55 -18.56 8.70
CA ASP A 85 0.59 -19.41 9.89
C ASP A 85 1.10 -20.81 9.48
N VAL A 86 2.42 -21.02 9.54
CA VAL A 86 3.05 -22.34 9.31
C VAL A 86 4.11 -22.64 10.37
N LEU A 87 3.75 -22.42 11.63
CA LEU A 87 4.32 -23.18 12.75
C LEU A 87 3.17 -23.62 13.65
N THR A 88 2.21 -24.35 13.05
CA THR A 88 1.46 -25.33 13.84
C THR A 88 2.47 -26.33 14.37
N VAL A 89 2.72 -26.20 15.68
CA VAL A 89 3.25 -27.24 16.54
C VAL A 89 2.57 -28.56 16.17
N ARG A 90 3.35 -29.49 15.63
CA ARG A 90 3.12 -30.93 15.83
C ARG A 90 4.38 -31.54 16.41
N GLN A 91 4.60 -31.23 17.69
CA GLN A 91 5.06 -32.23 18.65
C GLN A 91 3.97 -33.32 18.70
N ARG A 92 4.32 -34.56 18.37
CA ARG A 92 3.82 -35.85 18.90
C ARG A 92 3.86 -36.94 17.83
N GLY A 93 4.64 -37.99 18.12
CA GLY A 93 4.61 -39.29 17.44
C GLY A 93 6.00 -39.82 17.21
#